data_AF-A0AAD4K9U0-F1
#
_entry.id   AF-A0AAD4K9U0-F1
#
_cell.length_a   1.000
_cell.length_b   1.000
_cell.length_c   1.000
_cell.angle_alpha   90.00
_cell.angle_beta   90.00
_cell.angle_gamma   90.00
#
_symmetry.space_group_name_H-M   'P 1'
#
loop_
_entity.id
_entity.type
_entity.pdbx_description
1 polymer ?
#
loop_
_entity_poly.entity_id
_entity_poly.type
_entity_poly.pdbx_seq_one_letter_code
_entity_poly.pdbx_strand_id
1 'polypeptide(L)'
;MEQSNLYKQTLYSYYPSAELVQPLPLPLPPPPKKPSLVYGNKPEQIEQMVAHELQLLKTHYANEEQRYVDQMILENPITVERRPPPVRVEAEPADPSTTTSTSTTTSNSSRDVQRQRAESCRKSRYNNKIKKAKLRFRHKFASNKLLESTELLNCMRNVIAQAESQLLARGFNPAALERMRQNFGVDPSG
;
A
#
# COMPACT_ATOMS: atom_id res chain seq x y z
N MET A 1 13.84 -25.91 13.94
CA MET A 1 14.95 -25.73 12.99
C MET A 1 14.62 -24.54 12.12
N GLU A 2 15.31 -23.46 12.39
CA GLU A 2 15.31 -22.24 11.58
C GLU A 2 16.00 -22.53 10.25
N GLN A 3 15.44 -22.04 9.15
CA GLN A 3 16.24 -21.72 7.96
C GLN A 3 15.82 -20.33 7.49
N SER A 4 16.64 -19.37 7.92
CA SER A 4 16.63 -17.97 7.53
C SER A 4 17.33 -17.77 6.20
N ASN A 5 16.76 -16.85 5.42
CA ASN A 5 17.38 -15.88 4.50
C ASN A 5 18.27 -16.40 3.37
N LEU A 6 18.00 -15.89 2.16
CA LEU A 6 18.95 -15.13 1.33
C LEU A 6 18.56 -15.29 -0.14
N TYR A 7 17.83 -14.34 -0.74
CA TYR A 7 18.08 -13.99 -2.15
C TYR A 7 17.44 -12.66 -2.58
N LYS A 8 18.35 -11.71 -2.82
CA LYS A 8 18.36 -10.68 -3.87
C LYS A 8 17.45 -9.47 -3.77
N GLN A 9 17.95 -8.55 -2.95
CA GLN A 9 17.84 -7.10 -3.10
C GLN A 9 18.88 -6.61 -4.14
N THR A 10 18.45 -6.43 -5.39
CA THR A 10 19.12 -5.62 -6.42
C THR A 10 18.02 -5.34 -7.44
N LEU A 11 17.54 -4.11 -7.60
CA LEU A 11 18.09 -3.11 -8.52
C LEU A 11 17.43 -1.74 -8.23
N TYR A 12 18.18 -0.67 -8.51
CA TYR A 12 17.84 0.76 -8.43
C TYR A 12 18.03 1.47 -7.08
N SER A 13 19.30 1.70 -6.75
CA SER A 13 19.73 2.97 -6.14
C SER A 13 20.88 3.51 -6.95
N TYR A 14 20.62 4.51 -7.80
CA TYR A 14 21.65 5.36 -8.37
C TYR A 14 21.07 6.73 -8.71
N TYR A 15 21.09 7.64 -7.73
CA TYR A 15 21.17 9.07 -7.97
C TYR A 15 22.48 9.54 -7.33
N PRO A 16 23.49 9.99 -8.08
CA PRO A 16 24.64 10.62 -7.49
C PRO A 16 24.29 12.09 -7.17
N SER A 17 24.52 12.45 -5.90
CA SER A 17 24.54 13.84 -5.44
C SER A 17 25.62 14.63 -6.19
N ALA A 18 25.28 15.86 -6.54
CA ALA A 18 26.18 16.82 -7.17
C ALA A 18 27.20 17.33 -6.15
N GLU A 19 28.49 17.08 -6.39
CA GLU A 19 29.58 17.92 -5.86
C GLU A 19 30.59 18.25 -6.97
N LEU A 20 31.02 19.51 -6.97
CA LEU A 20 31.98 20.14 -7.87
C LEU A 20 33.40 19.56 -7.71
N VAL A 21 34.07 19.19 -8.81
CA VAL A 21 35.50 19.50 -9.08
C VAL A 21 35.76 19.53 -10.60
N GLN A 22 36.59 20.50 -11.03
CA GLN A 22 37.03 20.80 -12.40
C GLN A 22 38.00 19.77 -13.06
N PRO A 23 38.31 19.89 -14.38
CA PRO A 23 38.67 18.77 -15.26
C PRO A 23 40.17 18.67 -15.64
N LEU A 24 40.63 17.45 -15.97
CA LEU A 24 41.78 17.24 -16.87
C LEU A 24 41.52 16.02 -17.80
N PRO A 25 41.95 16.03 -19.07
CA PRO A 25 41.42 15.15 -20.11
C PRO A 25 42.32 13.94 -20.37
N LEU A 26 41.74 12.73 -20.39
CA LEU A 26 42.33 11.57 -21.04
C LEU A 26 41.31 10.91 -21.98
N PRO A 27 41.73 10.39 -23.14
CA PRO A 27 40.83 10.01 -24.23
C PRO A 27 40.22 8.64 -23.97
N LEU A 28 38.90 8.58 -23.80
CA LEU A 28 38.14 7.33 -23.75
C LEU A 28 37.79 6.87 -25.17
N PRO A 29 37.89 5.56 -25.47
CA PRO A 29 37.56 4.99 -26.78
C PRO A 29 36.07 5.13 -27.10
N PRO A 30 35.70 5.20 -28.40
CA PRO A 30 34.31 5.45 -28.79
C PRO A 30 33.40 4.32 -28.30
N PRO A 31 32.21 4.63 -27.75
CA PRO A 31 31.27 3.62 -27.33
C PRO A 31 30.79 2.80 -28.56
N PRO A 32 30.57 1.48 -28.39
CA PRO A 32 30.00 0.67 -29.45
C PRO A 32 28.63 1.22 -29.83
N LYS A 33 28.42 1.41 -31.14
CA LYS A 33 27.17 1.86 -31.74
C LYS A 33 26.04 0.96 -31.27
N LYS A 34 25.21 1.44 -30.34
CA LYS A 34 23.90 0.85 -30.08
C LYS A 34 23.13 0.92 -31.39
N PRO A 35 22.43 -0.15 -31.81
CA PRO A 35 21.54 -0.05 -32.96
C PRO A 35 20.54 1.07 -32.66
N SER A 36 20.60 2.10 -33.49
CA SER A 36 19.56 3.12 -33.57
C SER A 36 18.27 2.40 -33.93
N LEU A 37 17.49 2.06 -32.92
CA LEU A 37 16.09 1.71 -33.10
C LEU A 37 15.39 3.00 -33.47
N VAL A 38 15.46 3.32 -34.76
CA VAL A 38 14.54 4.23 -35.43
C VAL A 38 13.17 3.57 -35.35
N TYR A 39 12.53 3.65 -34.19
CA TYR A 39 11.12 3.33 -34.08
C TYR A 39 10.36 4.44 -34.80
N GLY A 40 9.97 4.15 -36.04
CA GLY A 40 8.81 4.79 -36.65
C GLY A 40 7.59 4.39 -35.82
N ASN A 41 7.41 5.04 -34.68
CA ASN A 41 6.32 4.74 -33.74
C ASN A 41 5.01 5.14 -34.41
N LYS A 42 4.25 4.15 -34.87
CA LYS A 42 2.83 4.34 -35.12
C LYS A 42 2.18 4.71 -33.78
N PRO A 43 1.25 5.69 -33.74
CA PRO A 43 0.62 6.14 -32.49
C PRO A 43 0.03 4.98 -31.69
N GLU A 44 -0.55 3.99 -32.38
CA GLU A 44 -1.10 2.75 -31.79
C GLU A 44 -0.08 1.94 -30.97
N GLN A 45 1.20 1.93 -31.36
CA GLN A 45 2.24 1.22 -30.62
C GLN A 45 2.59 1.92 -29.31
N ILE A 46 2.60 3.27 -29.32
CA ILE A 46 2.80 4.07 -28.10
C ILE A 46 1.64 3.83 -27.15
N GLU A 47 0.41 3.82 -27.65
CA GLU A 47 -0.79 3.54 -26.84
C GLU A 47 -0.72 2.16 -26.19
N GLN A 48 -0.31 1.13 -26.92
CA GLN A 48 -0.14 -0.23 -26.38
C GLN A 48 0.92 -0.27 -25.27
N MET A 49 2.06 0.40 -25.48
CA MET A 49 3.11 0.49 -24.47
C MET A 49 2.62 1.20 -23.20
N VAL A 50 1.94 2.34 -23.35
CA VAL A 50 1.37 3.10 -22.23
C VAL A 50 0.34 2.27 -21.48
N ALA A 51 -0.54 1.55 -22.20
CA ALA A 51 -1.54 0.68 -21.59
C ALA A 51 -0.90 -0.46 -20.78
N HIS A 52 0.15 -1.08 -21.31
CA HIS A 52 0.90 -2.13 -20.64
C HIS A 52 1.58 -1.62 -19.36
N GLU A 53 2.29 -0.49 -19.44
CA GLU A 53 2.94 0.11 -18.27
C GLU A 53 1.91 0.53 -17.21
N LEU A 54 0.77 1.09 -17.63
CA LEU A 54 -0.31 1.43 -16.70
C LEU A 54 -0.88 0.18 -16.00
N GLN A 55 -0.96 -0.95 -16.70
CA GLN A 55 -1.37 -2.21 -16.10
C GLN A 55 -0.34 -2.72 -15.08
N LEU A 56 0.96 -2.65 -15.39
CA LEU A 56 2.02 -2.99 -14.45
C LEU A 56 1.97 -2.11 -13.20
N LEU A 57 1.74 -0.81 -13.38
CA LEU A 57 1.64 0.12 -12.25
C LEU A 57 0.44 -0.20 -11.36
N LYS A 58 -0.71 -0.54 -11.95
CA LYS A 58 -1.91 -0.96 -11.21
C LYS A 58 -1.67 -2.22 -10.38
N THR A 59 -1.04 -3.24 -10.97
CA THR A 59 -0.76 -4.49 -10.26
C THR A 59 0.27 -4.27 -9.15
N HIS A 60 1.31 -3.48 -9.42
CA HIS A 60 2.29 -3.09 -8.41
C HIS A 60 1.59 -2.43 -7.22
N TYR A 61 0.77 -1.40 -7.46
CA TYR A 61 0.06 -0.68 -6.39
C TYR A 61 -0.87 -1.58 -5.57
N ALA A 62 -1.59 -2.49 -6.23
CA ALA A 62 -2.43 -3.47 -5.53
C ALA A 62 -1.62 -4.40 -4.62
N ASN A 63 -0.44 -4.84 -5.08
CA ASN A 63 0.47 -5.66 -4.29
C ASN A 63 1.06 -4.89 -3.11
N GLU A 64 1.40 -3.61 -3.30
CA GLU A 64 1.87 -2.74 -2.21
C GLU A 64 0.82 -2.56 -1.12
N GLU A 65 -0.43 -2.26 -1.51
CA GLU A 65 -1.54 -2.13 -0.57
C GLU A 65 -1.72 -3.41 0.23
N GLN A 66 -1.72 -4.56 -0.44
CA GLN A 66 -1.94 -5.84 0.21
C GLN A 66 -0.81 -6.17 1.22
N ARG A 67 0.45 -5.94 0.84
CA ARG A 67 1.61 -6.07 1.74
C ARG A 67 1.47 -5.17 2.97
N TYR A 68 1.12 -3.90 2.76
CA TYR A 68 0.92 -2.95 3.85
C TYR A 68 -0.19 -3.39 4.80
N VAL A 69 -1.34 -3.85 4.27
CA VAL A 69 -2.45 -4.34 5.10
C VAL A 69 -2.03 -5.56 5.92
N ASP A 70 -1.33 -6.51 5.32
CA ASP A 70 -0.92 -7.73 6.00
C ASP A 70 0.11 -7.42 7.10
N GLN A 71 1.08 -6.54 6.83
CA GLN A 71 2.01 -6.03 7.83
C GLN A 71 1.27 -5.34 8.99
N MET A 72 0.33 -4.44 8.69
CA MET A 72 -0.43 -3.72 9.71
C MET A 72 -1.28 -4.65 10.59
N ILE A 73 -1.80 -5.75 10.03
CA ILE A 73 -2.54 -6.77 10.79
C ILE A 73 -1.60 -7.56 11.71
N LEU A 74 -0.38 -7.86 11.28
CA LEU A 74 0.63 -8.53 12.09
C LEU A 74 1.09 -7.65 13.26
N GLU A 75 1.34 -6.37 13.00
CA GLU A 75 1.75 -5.39 14.01
C GLU A 75 0.63 -5.03 15.00
N ASN A 76 -0.65 -5.16 14.57
CA ASN A 76 -1.81 -4.83 15.38
C ASN A 76 -2.72 -6.06 15.55
N PRO A 77 -2.31 -7.05 16.36
CA PRO A 77 -3.02 -8.31 16.48
C PRO A 77 -4.43 -8.11 17.08
N ILE A 78 -5.42 -8.73 16.43
CA ILE A 78 -6.81 -8.66 16.88
C ILE A 78 -7.02 -9.65 18.02
N THR A 79 -7.16 -9.15 19.24
CA THR A 79 -7.40 -9.97 20.41
C THR A 79 -8.81 -10.58 20.41
N VAL A 80 -8.87 -11.89 20.66
CA VAL A 80 -10.11 -12.62 20.92
C VAL A 80 -10.25 -12.73 22.43
N GLU A 81 -10.94 -11.76 23.04
CA GLU A 81 -11.33 -11.87 24.44
C GLU A 81 -12.27 -13.07 24.60
N ARG A 82 -11.78 -14.14 25.24
CA ARG A 82 -12.63 -15.22 25.71
C ARG A 82 -13.27 -14.71 26.99
N ARG A 83 -14.57 -14.38 26.93
CA ARG A 83 -15.35 -14.18 28.15
C ARG A 83 -15.14 -15.42 29.02
N PRO A 84 -14.61 -15.29 30.25
CA PRO A 84 -14.46 -16.43 31.14
C PRO A 84 -15.84 -17.08 31.33
N PRO A 85 -15.93 -18.42 31.44
CA PRO A 85 -17.18 -19.05 31.77
C PRO A 85 -17.70 -18.43 33.08
N PRO A 86 -19.02 -18.21 33.22
CA PRO A 86 -19.57 -17.73 34.47
C PRO A 86 -19.11 -18.70 35.58
N VAL A 87 -18.42 -18.14 36.58
CA VAL A 87 -18.11 -18.86 37.81
C VAL A 87 -19.45 -19.34 38.35
N ARG A 88 -19.64 -20.66 38.44
CA ARG A 88 -20.78 -21.21 39.18
C ARG A 88 -20.56 -20.78 40.61
N VAL A 89 -21.28 -19.74 41.04
CA VAL A 89 -21.49 -19.51 42.47
C VAL A 89 -22.25 -20.74 42.93
N GLU A 90 -21.58 -21.59 43.71
CA GLU A 90 -22.22 -22.67 44.43
C GLU A 90 -23.33 -22.06 45.28
N ALA A 91 -24.56 -22.24 44.83
CA ALA A 91 -25.72 -21.97 45.64
C ALA A 91 -25.75 -23.05 46.74
N GLU A 92 -25.76 -22.60 47.99
CA GLU A 92 -25.96 -23.44 49.17
C GLU A 92 -27.22 -24.33 49.05
N PRO A 93 -27.24 -25.48 49.75
CA PRO A 93 -28.30 -26.47 49.59
C PRO A 93 -29.55 -26.03 50.37
N ALA A 94 -30.66 -25.81 49.67
CA ALA A 94 -31.99 -25.72 50.28
C ALA A 94 -32.95 -26.68 49.58
N ASP A 95 -33.24 -27.76 50.32
CA ASP A 95 -34.37 -28.71 50.31
C ASP A 95 -34.79 -29.54 49.07
N PRO A 96 -35.20 -30.81 49.29
CA PRO A 96 -35.59 -31.73 48.23
C PRO A 96 -37.11 -31.78 48.05
N SER A 97 -37.62 -31.29 46.92
CA SER A 97 -38.96 -31.67 46.47
C SER A 97 -39.02 -31.80 44.94
N THR A 98 -38.79 -33.04 44.51
CA THR A 98 -39.48 -33.76 43.43
C THR A 98 -40.06 -32.91 42.28
N THR A 99 -39.35 -32.87 41.16
CA THR A 99 -39.99 -33.09 39.84
C THR A 99 -38.96 -33.46 38.77
N THR A 100 -38.99 -34.75 38.41
CA THR A 100 -38.67 -35.30 37.08
C THR A 100 -37.27 -35.04 36.53
N SER A 101 -36.32 -35.80 37.06
CA SER A 101 -35.09 -36.16 36.35
C SER A 101 -35.41 -37.11 35.19
N THR A 102 -35.73 -36.57 34.01
CA THR A 102 -35.63 -37.34 32.76
C THR A 102 -34.19 -37.27 32.26
N SER A 103 -33.35 -38.12 32.82
CA SER A 103 -32.06 -38.48 32.24
C SER A 103 -32.28 -39.40 31.04
N THR A 104 -32.25 -38.85 29.83
CA THR A 104 -32.07 -39.60 28.59
C THR A 104 -31.02 -38.92 27.71
N THR A 105 -29.74 -39.27 27.94
CA THR A 105 -28.69 -39.59 26.93
C THR A 105 -28.49 -38.73 25.66
N THR A 106 -29.13 -37.57 25.55
CA THR A 106 -29.07 -36.62 24.42
C THR A 106 -28.44 -35.29 24.81
N SER A 107 -28.12 -35.12 26.09
CA SER A 107 -27.56 -33.89 26.68
C SER A 107 -26.15 -33.56 26.20
N ASN A 108 -25.35 -34.55 25.81
CA ASN A 108 -24.03 -34.30 25.22
C ASN A 108 -24.16 -33.69 23.82
N SER A 109 -25.07 -34.23 23.00
CA SER A 109 -25.34 -33.72 21.64
C SER A 109 -25.86 -32.27 21.66
N SER A 110 -26.80 -31.93 22.55
CA SER A 110 -27.31 -30.56 22.63
C SER A 110 -26.26 -29.55 23.13
N ARG A 111 -25.38 -29.96 24.06
CA ARG A 111 -24.25 -29.14 24.52
C ARG A 111 -23.19 -28.96 23.44
N ASP A 112 -22.92 -29.99 22.64
CA ASP A 112 -22.00 -29.92 21.52
C ASP A 112 -22.54 -29.02 20.40
N VAL A 113 -23.84 -29.08 20.09
CA VAL A 113 -24.50 -28.17 19.16
C VAL A 113 -24.45 -26.73 19.66
N GLN A 114 -24.71 -26.49 20.95
CA GLN A 114 -24.61 -25.16 21.55
C GLN A 114 -23.17 -24.63 21.51
N ARG A 115 -22.18 -25.49 21.78
CA ARG A 115 -20.76 -25.16 21.70
C ARG A 115 -20.36 -24.81 20.26
N GLN A 116 -20.77 -25.61 19.29
CA GLN A 116 -20.51 -25.36 17.86
C GLN A 116 -21.11 -24.03 17.41
N ARG A 117 -22.33 -23.71 17.85
CA ARG A 117 -22.97 -22.40 17.57
C ARG A 117 -22.22 -21.24 18.23
N ALA A 118 -21.75 -21.42 19.46
CA ALA A 118 -20.95 -20.41 20.15
C ALA A 118 -19.61 -20.18 19.43
N GLU A 119 -18.94 -21.24 18.99
CA GLU A 119 -17.68 -21.17 18.25
C GLU A 119 -17.85 -20.53 16.86
N SER A 120 -18.93 -20.86 16.14
CA SER A 120 -19.23 -20.22 14.85
C SER A 120 -19.52 -18.72 15.00
N CYS A 121 -20.27 -18.33 16.05
CA CYS A 121 -20.50 -16.91 16.37
C CYS A 121 -19.18 -16.19 16.69
N ARG A 122 -18.29 -16.81 17.47
CA ARG A 122 -16.96 -16.27 17.78
C ARG A 122 -16.12 -16.08 16.52
N LYS A 123 -16.05 -17.10 15.65
CA LYS A 123 -15.33 -17.03 14.37
C LYS A 123 -15.87 -15.92 13.48
N SER A 124 -17.18 -15.77 13.38
CA SER A 124 -17.82 -14.69 12.61
C SER A 124 -17.47 -13.29 13.17
N ARG A 125 -17.55 -13.10 14.50
CA ARG A 125 -17.14 -11.84 15.14
C ARG A 125 -15.68 -11.51 14.89
N TYR A 126 -14.79 -12.49 14.99
CA TYR A 126 -13.37 -12.33 14.70
C TYR A 126 -13.13 -11.94 13.24
N ASN A 127 -13.75 -12.65 12.29
CA ASN A 127 -13.65 -12.33 10.87
C ASN A 127 -14.15 -10.91 10.56
N ASN A 128 -15.22 -10.46 11.23
CA ASN A 128 -15.72 -9.09 11.06
C ASN A 128 -14.73 -8.06 11.61
N LYS A 129 -14.07 -8.33 12.75
CA LYS A 129 -12.99 -7.49 13.25
C LYS A 129 -11.83 -7.41 12.25
N ILE A 130 -11.41 -8.54 11.67
CA ILE A 130 -10.37 -8.58 10.62
C ILE A 130 -10.79 -7.75 9.42
N LYS A 131 -11.99 -7.99 8.87
CA LYS A 131 -12.49 -7.25 7.71
C LYS A 131 -12.49 -5.75 7.96
N LYS A 132 -12.96 -5.32 9.15
CA LYS A 132 -12.98 -3.91 9.54
C LYS A 132 -11.58 -3.32 9.67
N ALA A 133 -10.63 -4.06 10.26
CA ALA A 133 -9.24 -3.64 10.37
C ALA A 133 -8.57 -3.52 9.01
N LYS A 134 -8.71 -4.54 8.14
CA LYS A 134 -8.18 -4.51 6.76
C LYS A 134 -8.70 -3.29 5.99
N LEU A 135 -10.01 -3.03 6.06
CA LEU A 135 -10.61 -1.86 5.42
C LEU A 135 -10.00 -0.55 5.94
N ARG A 136 -9.86 -0.41 7.26
CA ARG A 136 -9.20 0.77 7.87
C ARG A 136 -7.77 0.95 7.39
N PHE A 137 -6.99 -0.12 7.28
CA PHE A 137 -5.61 -0.04 6.82
C PHE A 137 -5.54 0.29 5.32
N ARG A 138 -6.41 -0.27 4.48
CA ARG A 138 -6.52 0.14 3.07
C ARG A 138 -6.80 1.64 2.91
N HIS A 139 -7.77 2.16 3.68
CA HIS A 139 -8.04 3.60 3.66
C HIS A 139 -6.83 4.43 4.11
N LYS A 140 -6.16 4.02 5.19
CA LYS A 140 -4.94 4.69 5.67
C LYS A 140 -3.84 4.69 4.60
N PHE A 141 -3.64 3.56 3.91
CA PHE A 141 -2.70 3.45 2.82
C PHE A 141 -3.02 4.43 1.68
N ALA A 142 -4.27 4.43 1.21
CA ALA A 142 -4.70 5.31 0.14
C ALA A 142 -4.55 6.81 0.51
N SER A 143 -4.97 7.20 1.71
CA SER A 143 -4.82 8.58 2.19
C SER A 143 -3.36 9.00 2.27
N ASN A 144 -2.48 8.13 2.78
CA ASN A 144 -1.04 8.42 2.83
C ASN A 144 -0.44 8.56 1.42
N LYS A 145 -0.82 7.69 0.48
CA LYS A 145 -0.34 7.77 -0.91
C LYS A 145 -0.80 9.03 -1.63
N LEU A 146 -2.03 9.49 -1.36
CA LEU A 146 -2.53 10.77 -1.88
C LEU A 146 -1.77 11.96 -1.30
N LEU A 147 -1.41 11.89 -0.01
CA LEU A 147 -0.60 12.93 0.63
C LEU A 147 0.81 12.97 0.03
N GLU A 148 1.50 11.83 -0.05
CA GLU A 148 2.82 11.68 -0.69
C GLU A 148 2.82 12.24 -2.13
N SER A 149 1.77 11.93 -2.91
CA SER A 149 1.65 12.44 -4.27
C SER A 149 1.44 13.96 -4.32
N THR A 150 0.71 14.52 -3.36
CA THR A 150 0.48 15.97 -3.27
C THR A 150 1.79 16.70 -2.95
N GLU A 151 2.57 16.18 -2.01
CA GLU A 151 3.89 16.71 -1.66
C GLU A 151 4.85 16.66 -2.85
N LEU A 152 4.86 15.54 -3.58
CA LEU A 152 5.66 15.40 -4.80
C LEU A 152 5.27 16.42 -5.87
N LEU A 153 3.97 16.60 -6.12
CA LEU A 153 3.48 17.60 -7.08
C LEU A 153 3.88 19.03 -6.68
N ASN A 154 3.83 19.36 -5.39
CA ASN A 154 4.30 20.66 -4.89
C ASN A 154 5.81 20.84 -5.10
N CYS A 155 6.61 19.79 -4.88
CA CYS A 155 8.04 19.81 -5.18
C CYS A 155 8.29 20.07 -6.67
N MET A 156 7.58 19.37 -7.57
CA MET A 156 7.69 19.59 -9.01
C MET A 156 7.33 21.02 -9.41
N ARG A 157 6.24 21.57 -8.86
CA ARG A 157 5.86 22.98 -9.08
C ARG A 157 6.96 23.94 -8.64
N ASN A 158 7.57 23.70 -7.48
CA ASN A 158 8.67 24.54 -6.98
C ASN A 158 9.90 24.47 -7.90
N VAL A 159 10.26 23.28 -8.39
CA VAL A 159 11.38 23.10 -9.34
C VAL A 159 11.09 23.82 -10.66
N ILE A 160 9.85 23.73 -11.16
CA ILE A 160 9.43 24.46 -12.37
C ILE A 160 9.55 25.97 -12.14
N ALA A 161 9.01 26.49 -11.03
CA ALA A 161 9.10 27.91 -10.70
C ALA A 161 10.55 28.41 -10.57
N GLN A 162 11.44 27.60 -9.97
CA GLN A 162 12.86 27.91 -9.90
C GLN A 162 13.51 27.94 -11.29
N ALA A 163 13.22 26.96 -12.15
CA ALA A 163 13.73 26.92 -13.52
C ALA A 163 13.24 28.13 -14.34
N GLU A 164 11.96 28.48 -14.22
CA GLU A 164 11.37 29.67 -14.85
C GLU A 164 12.05 30.95 -14.38
N SER A 165 12.25 31.12 -13.07
CA SER A 165 12.97 32.27 -12.51
C SER A 165 14.41 32.36 -13.05
N GLN A 166 15.10 31.23 -13.21
CA GLN A 166 16.45 31.21 -13.77
C GLN A 166 16.47 31.55 -15.27
N LEU A 167 15.46 31.13 -16.03
CA LEU A 167 15.31 31.52 -17.44
C LEU A 167 15.13 33.02 -17.56
N LEU A 168 14.22 33.60 -16.77
CA LEU A 168 13.98 35.04 -16.75
C LEU A 168 15.24 35.83 -16.34
N ALA A 169 15.98 35.37 -15.33
CA ALA A 169 17.24 35.98 -14.90
C ALA A 169 18.33 35.98 -15.99
N ARG A 170 18.27 35.02 -16.93
CA ARG A 170 19.16 34.96 -18.10
C ARG A 170 18.66 35.78 -19.30
N GLY A 171 17.60 36.57 -19.12
CA GLY A 171 17.02 37.41 -20.17
C GLY A 171 16.08 36.68 -21.11
N PHE A 172 15.57 35.51 -20.72
CA PHE A 172 14.55 34.81 -21.51
C PHE A 172 13.27 35.64 -21.60
N ASN A 173 12.65 35.68 -22.78
CA ASN A 173 11.48 36.53 -23.03
C ASN A 173 10.27 36.03 -22.20
N PRO A 174 9.68 36.87 -21.33
CA PRO A 174 8.53 36.47 -20.50
C PRO A 174 7.31 36.09 -21.34
N ALA A 175 7.08 36.74 -22.49
CA ALA A 175 5.98 36.39 -23.38
C ALA A 175 6.19 35.02 -24.06
N ALA A 176 7.44 34.60 -24.28
CA ALA A 176 7.74 33.26 -24.78
C ALA A 176 7.52 32.20 -23.70
N LEU A 177 7.86 32.51 -22.44
CA LEU A 177 7.60 31.64 -21.30
C LEU A 177 6.10 31.43 -21.09
N GLU A 178 5.31 32.50 -21.20
CA GLU A 178 3.85 32.41 -21.06
C GLU A 178 3.20 31.58 -22.17
N ARG A 179 3.66 31.71 -23.43
CA ARG A 179 3.24 30.81 -24.52
C ARG A 179 3.59 29.35 -24.25
N MET A 180 4.75 29.09 -23.64
CA MET A 180 5.17 27.74 -23.28
C MET A 180 4.23 27.16 -22.22
N ARG A 181 3.89 27.93 -21.18
CA ARG A 181 2.90 27.52 -20.17
C ARG A 181 1.55 27.16 -20.79
N GLN A 182 1.04 28.00 -21.69
CA GLN A 182 -0.21 27.74 -22.40
C GLN A 182 -0.16 26.46 -23.25
N ASN A 183 0.93 26.24 -23.98
CA ASN A 183 1.10 25.03 -24.80
C ASN A 183 1.10 23.74 -23.97
N PHE A 184 1.58 23.79 -22.73
CA PHE A 184 1.62 22.65 -21.81
C PHE A 184 0.47 22.63 -20.80
N GLY A 185 -0.50 23.55 -20.90
CA GLY A 185 -1.64 23.63 -19.99
C GLY A 185 -1.27 23.92 -18.53
N VAL A 186 -0.16 24.63 -18.30
CA VAL A 186 0.26 25.07 -16.97
C VAL A 186 -0.45 26.38 -16.67
N ASP A 187 -1.61 26.33 -16.03
CA ASP A 187 -2.34 27.53 -15.65
C ASP A 187 -1.57 28.36 -14.59
N PRO A 188 -1.57 29.70 -14.69
CA PRO A 188 -0.90 30.58 -13.73
C PRO A 188 -1.62 30.73 -12.38
N SER A 189 -2.73 30.02 -12.13
CA SER A 189 -3.46 30.09 -10.86
C SER A 189 -3.22 28.84 -10.00
N GLY A 190 -2.20 28.92 -9.15
CA GLY A 190 -2.07 28.19 -7.90
C GLY A 190 -2.24 29.14 -6.73
#